data_AF-A0A8T3R1K1-F1
#
_entry.id   AF-A0A8T3R1K1-F1
#
_cell.length_a   1.000
_cell.length_b   1.000
_cell.length_c   1.000
_cell.angle_alpha   90.00
_cell.angle_beta   90.00
_cell.angle_gamma   90.00
#
_symmetry.space_group_name_H-M   'P 1'
#
loop_
_entity.id
_entity.type
_entity.pdbx_description
1 polymer ?
#
loop_
_entity_poly.entity_id
_entity_poly.type
_entity_poly.pdbx_seq_one_letter_code
_entity_poly.pdbx_strand_id
1 'polypeptide(L)'
;FELDGRDLATFASRGQQRTAILALKLAELDVVTAIDGRPPLLLLDDVFSELDPDRRSHLVRRIAALPQAFVTTTTLDDLDPDLRAIATAWEVRTGPDGAWLVNGDPVAPGTPDSVSAS
;
A
#
# COMPACT_ATOMS: atom_id res chain seq x y z
N PHE A 1 -21.10 10.39 5.92
CA PHE A 1 -21.15 9.09 5.22
C PHE A 1 -22.01 8.17 6.06
N GLU A 2 -23.00 7.49 5.48
CA GLU A 2 -23.89 6.59 6.22
C GLU A 2 -23.78 5.16 5.65
N LEU A 3 -23.83 4.16 6.54
CA LEU A 3 -24.00 2.74 6.19
C LEU A 3 -25.21 2.22 6.99
N ASP A 4 -26.19 1.63 6.32
CA ASP A 4 -27.48 1.19 6.91
C ASP A 4 -28.20 2.26 7.75
N GLY A 5 -28.19 3.51 7.30
CA GLY A 5 -28.89 4.63 7.95
C GLY A 5 -28.25 5.08 9.28
N ARG A 6 -26.98 4.72 9.52
CA ARG A 6 -26.20 5.18 10.66
C ARG A 6 -24.96 5.91 10.19
N ASP A 7 -24.65 7.02 10.86
CA ASP A 7 -23.44 7.80 10.61
C ASP A 7 -22.19 6.94 10.87
N LEU A 8 -21.40 6.71 9.82
CA LEU A 8 -20.16 5.92 9.86
C LEU A 8 -19.13 6.52 10.83
N ALA A 9 -19.21 7.82 11.10
CA ALA A 9 -18.37 8.49 12.09
C ALA A 9 -18.55 7.93 13.51
N THR A 10 -19.75 7.42 13.81
CA THR A 10 -20.19 7.09 15.18
C THR A 10 -20.14 5.59 15.49
N PHE A 11 -20.12 4.71 14.48
CA PHE A 11 -20.23 3.25 14.68
C PHE A 11 -19.12 2.39 14.07
N ALA A 12 -18.27 2.94 13.19
CA ALA A 12 -17.17 2.19 12.63
C ALA A 12 -15.93 2.27 13.52
N SER A 13 -15.25 1.15 13.76
CA SER A 13 -13.93 1.17 14.40
C SER A 13 -12.98 2.02 13.55
N ARG A 14 -11.95 2.62 14.16
CA ARG A 14 -10.97 3.45 13.44
C ARG A 14 -10.39 2.73 12.21
N GLY A 15 -10.13 1.42 12.31
CA GLY A 15 -9.68 0.59 11.19
C GLY A 15 -10.73 0.42 10.08
N GLN A 16 -12.02 0.31 10.41
CA GLN A 16 -13.10 0.28 9.42
C GLN A 16 -13.24 1.61 8.67
N GLN A 17 -13.12 2.75 9.36
CA GLN A 17 -13.17 4.07 8.71
C GLN A 17 -12.01 4.26 7.74
N ARG A 18 -10.77 3.90 8.13
CA ARG A 18 -9.61 3.99 7.23
C ARG A 18 -9.75 3.09 6.01
N THR A 19 -10.23 1.87 6.20
CA THR A 19 -10.47 0.94 5.08
C THR A 19 -11.54 1.47 4.13
N ALA A 20 -12.63 2.05 4.66
CA ALA A 20 -13.66 2.65 3.82
C ALA A 20 -13.12 3.84 3.01
N ILE A 21 -12.29 4.68 3.63
CA ILE A 21 -11.62 5.80 2.96
C ILE A 21 -10.65 5.28 1.89
N LEU A 22 -9.84 4.26 2.21
CA LEU A 22 -8.92 3.65 1.24
C LEU A 22 -9.69 3.07 0.05
N ALA A 23 -10.76 2.31 0.29
CA ALA A 23 -11.61 1.78 -0.77
C ALA A 23 -12.21 2.89 -1.64
N LEU A 24 -12.67 3.99 -1.03
CA LEU A 24 -13.16 5.16 -1.75
C LEU A 24 -12.07 5.82 -2.58
N LYS A 25 -10.86 5.96 -2.05
CA LYS A 25 -9.70 6.50 -2.77
C LYS A 25 -9.29 5.63 -3.94
N LEU A 26 -9.35 4.32 -3.81
CA LEU A 26 -9.11 3.39 -4.92
C LEU A 26 -10.21 3.50 -5.99
N ALA A 27 -11.48 3.63 -5.60
CA ALA A 27 -12.58 3.86 -6.54
C ALA A 27 -12.48 5.22 -7.26
N GLU A 28 -11.95 6.23 -6.59
CA GLU A 28 -11.67 7.55 -7.18
C GLU A 28 -10.66 7.45 -8.34
N LEU A 29 -9.72 6.50 -8.30
CA LEU A 29 -8.74 6.29 -9.38
C LEU A 29 -9.42 5.97 -10.72
N ASP A 30 -10.49 5.17 -10.70
CA ASP A 30 -11.23 4.80 -11.92
C ASP A 30 -11.90 6.03 -12.54
N VAL A 31 -12.45 6.91 -11.69
CA VAL A 31 -13.09 8.17 -12.11
C VAL A 31 -12.07 9.16 -12.65
N VAL A 32 -10.95 9.36 -11.95
CA VAL A 32 -9.87 10.25 -12.38
C VAL A 32 -9.31 9.79 -13.73
N THR A 33 -9.10 8.48 -13.90
CA THR A 33 -8.64 7.90 -15.17
C THR A 33 -9.63 8.18 -16.30
N ALA A 34 -10.94 8.08 -16.03
CA ALA A 34 -11.98 8.35 -17.04
C ALA A 34 -12.04 9.82 -17.46
N ILE A 35 -11.74 10.75 -16.56
CA ILE A 35 -11.76 12.20 -16.82
C ILE A 35 -10.48 12.63 -17.56
N ASP A 36 -9.31 12.24 -17.07
CA ASP A 36 -8.02 12.72 -17.59
C ASP A 36 -7.51 11.87 -18.77
N GLY A 37 -8.12 10.71 -19.02
CA GLY A 37 -7.70 9.75 -20.04
C GLY A 37 -6.35 9.08 -19.72
N ARG A 38 -5.80 9.32 -18.53
CA ARG A 38 -4.53 8.75 -18.06
C ARG A 38 -4.69 8.29 -16.61
N PRO A 39 -4.23 7.07 -16.28
CA PRO A 39 -4.27 6.58 -14.91
C PRO A 39 -3.30 7.36 -14.02
N PRO A 40 -3.71 7.74 -12.79
CA PRO A 40 -2.86 8.49 -11.87
C PRO A 40 -1.77 7.60 -11.24
N LEU A 41 -0.70 8.24 -10.75
CA LEU A 41 0.29 7.59 -9.90
C LEU A 41 -0.29 7.39 -8.49
N LEU A 42 -0.33 6.16 -8.01
CA LEU A 42 -0.75 5.85 -6.64
C LEU A 42 0.44 5.88 -5.68
N LEU A 43 0.30 6.61 -4.58
CA LEU A 43 1.26 6.62 -3.46
C LEU A 43 0.56 6.09 -2.21
N LEU A 44 1.14 5.09 -1.56
CA LEU A 44 0.62 4.51 -0.32
C LEU A 44 1.68 4.58 0.76
N ASP A 45 1.35 5.22 1.87
CA ASP A 45 2.26 5.39 3.00
C ASP A 45 1.87 4.47 4.17
N ASP A 46 2.65 3.40 4.37
CA ASP A 46 2.52 2.43 5.47
C ASP A 46 1.09 1.88 5.71
N VAL A 47 0.31 1.75 4.64
CA VAL A 47 -1.11 1.36 4.76
C VAL A 47 -1.30 -0.14 5.06
N PHE A 48 -0.30 -0.96 4.79
CA PHE A 48 -0.39 -2.43 4.81
C PHE A 48 -0.37 -3.03 6.22
N SER A 49 0.35 -2.38 7.14
CA SER A 49 0.48 -2.77 8.55
C SER A 49 -0.85 -2.64 9.32
N GLU A 50 -1.79 -1.84 8.81
CA GLU A 50 -3.10 -1.60 9.43
C GLU A 50 -4.25 -2.48 8.91
N LEU A 51 -4.00 -3.30 7.88
CA LEU A 51 -5.03 -4.09 7.21
C LEU A 51 -4.98 -5.56 7.63
N ASP A 52 -6.17 -6.14 7.84
CA ASP A 52 -6.33 -7.59 7.94
C ASP A 52 -6.05 -8.27 6.58
N PRO A 53 -5.79 -9.59 6.55
CA PRO A 53 -5.37 -10.30 5.34
C PRO A 53 -6.33 -10.17 4.15
N ASP A 54 -7.64 -10.17 4.40
CA ASP A 54 -8.67 -10.08 3.35
C ASP A 54 -8.63 -8.69 2.68
N ARG A 55 -8.52 -7.63 3.50
CA ARG A 55 -8.41 -6.25 3.00
C ARG A 55 -7.10 -6.04 2.25
N ARG A 56 -6.01 -6.61 2.75
CA ARG A 56 -4.69 -6.57 2.12
C ARG A 56 -4.73 -7.18 0.73
N SER A 57 -5.30 -8.38 0.60
CA SER A 57 -5.49 -9.07 -0.68
C SER A 57 -6.31 -8.24 -1.68
N HIS A 58 -7.36 -7.55 -1.21
CA HIS A 58 -8.17 -6.67 -2.07
C HIS A 58 -7.38 -5.47 -2.58
N LEU A 59 -6.61 -4.81 -1.71
CA LEU A 59 -5.75 -3.68 -2.07
C LEU A 59 -4.71 -4.10 -3.13
N VAL A 60 -4.10 -5.27 -2.96
CA VAL A 60 -3.07 -5.80 -3.89
C VAL A 60 -3.63 -5.99 -5.29
N ARG A 61 -4.83 -6.57 -5.42
CA ARG A 61 -5.50 -6.73 -6.73
C ARG A 61 -5.74 -5.39 -7.42
N ARG A 62 -6.07 -4.34 -6.65
CA ARG A 62 -6.25 -2.99 -7.20
C ARG A 62 -4.92 -2.38 -7.62
N ILE A 63 -3.88 -2.50 -6.80
CA ILE A 63 -2.52 -2.00 -7.12
C ILE A 63 -1.99 -2.68 -8.39
N ALA A 64 -2.14 -4.00 -8.50
CA ALA A 64 -1.66 -4.77 -9.65
C ALA A 64 -2.38 -4.42 -10.97
N ALA A 65 -3.57 -3.82 -10.91
CA ALA A 65 -4.30 -3.34 -12.08
C ALA A 65 -3.88 -1.92 -12.50
N LEU A 66 -3.13 -1.20 -11.66
CA LEU A 66 -2.62 0.13 -11.97
C LEU A 66 -1.29 0.01 -12.72
N PRO A 67 -0.99 0.93 -13.64
CA PRO A 67 0.28 0.90 -14.35
C PRO A 67 1.46 1.32 -13.48
N GLN A 68 1.24 2.09 -12.40
CA GLN A 68 2.30 2.53 -11.51
C GLN A 68 1.79 2.83 -10.10
N ALA A 69 2.49 2.31 -9.10
CA ALA A 69 2.28 2.64 -7.69
C ALA A 69 3.60 2.64 -6.93
N PHE A 70 3.72 3.51 -5.92
CA PHE A 70 4.75 3.43 -4.88
C PHE A 70 4.10 3.11 -3.55
N VAL A 71 4.69 2.15 -2.85
CA VAL A 71 4.26 1.72 -1.52
C VAL A 71 5.45 1.84 -0.60
N THR A 72 5.30 2.57 0.50
CA THR A 72 6.28 2.57 1.59
C THR A 72 5.79 1.61 2.69
N THR A 73 6.75 0.96 3.35
CA THR A 73 6.51 0.08 4.48
C THR A 73 7.75 0.08 5.36
N THR A 74 7.57 -0.18 6.66
CA THR A 74 8.70 -0.31 7.60
C THR A 74 9.32 -1.71 7.58
N THR A 75 8.53 -2.74 7.28
CA THR A 75 8.99 -4.10 7.02
C THR A 75 8.32 -4.68 5.78
N LEU A 76 9.05 -5.50 5.02
CA LEU A 76 8.48 -6.20 3.88
C LEU A 76 7.47 -7.28 4.30
N ASP A 77 7.48 -7.73 5.56
CA ASP A 77 6.55 -8.74 6.07
C ASP A 77 5.11 -8.23 6.24
N ASP A 78 4.94 -6.90 6.29
CA ASP A 78 3.62 -6.29 6.25
C ASP A 78 3.01 -6.33 4.84
N LEU A 79 3.83 -6.50 3.80
CA LEU A 79 3.35 -6.58 2.44
C LEU A 79 2.76 -7.96 2.13
N ASP A 80 1.75 -7.94 1.29
CA ASP A 80 1.18 -9.17 0.74
C ASP A 80 2.23 -9.91 -0.12
N PRO A 81 2.35 -11.25 0.00
CA PRO A 81 3.26 -12.04 -0.82
C PRO A 81 3.07 -11.81 -2.34
N ASP A 82 1.82 -11.64 -2.80
CA ASP A 82 1.53 -11.43 -4.22
C ASP A 82 2.06 -10.07 -4.69
N LEU A 83 2.03 -9.05 -3.82
CA LEU A 83 2.61 -7.75 -4.12
C LEU A 83 4.14 -7.81 -4.12
N ARG A 84 4.75 -8.50 -3.15
CA ARG A 84 6.21 -8.68 -3.09
C ARG A 84 6.72 -9.37 -4.38
N ALA A 85 5.98 -10.33 -4.92
CA ALA A 85 6.37 -11.05 -6.12
C ALA A 85 6.41 -10.19 -7.40
N ILE A 86 5.63 -9.11 -7.46
CA ILE A 86 5.55 -8.22 -8.64
C ILE A 86 6.26 -6.88 -8.44
N ALA A 87 6.70 -6.57 -7.21
CA ALA A 87 7.30 -5.29 -6.87
C ALA A 87 8.82 -5.31 -7.01
N THR A 88 9.35 -4.17 -7.45
CA THR A 88 10.76 -3.83 -7.24
C THR A 88 10.89 -3.16 -5.88
N ALA A 89 11.65 -3.75 -4.96
CA ALA A 89 11.86 -3.15 -3.65
C ALA A 89 13.12 -2.31 -3.61
N TRP A 90 13.00 -1.20 -2.89
CA TRP A 90 14.08 -0.31 -2.55
C TRP A 90 14.08 -0.15 -1.03
N GLU A 91 15.25 -0.21 -0.41
CA GLU A 91 15.44 0.08 1.00
C GLU A 91 15.91 1.52 1.15
N VAL A 92 15.29 2.29 2.03
CA VAL A 92 15.74 3.63 2.39
C VAL A 92 16.76 3.51 3.51
N ARG A 93 18.01 3.90 3.26
CA ARG A 93 19.06 4.00 4.28
C ARG A 93 19.31 5.45 4.66
N THR A 94 19.60 5.68 5.93
CA THR A 94 19.94 6.99 6.48
C THR A 94 21.38 7.01 6.97
N GLY A 95 22.02 8.16 6.86
CA GLY A 95 23.38 8.41 7.32
C GLY A 95 23.62 9.88 7.63
N PRO A 96 24.87 10.27 7.97
CA PRO A 96 25.20 11.63 8.38
C PRO A 96 24.81 12.71 7.37
N ASP A 97 24.83 12.38 6.08
CA ASP A 97 24.59 13.33 4.97
C ASP A 97 23.16 13.25 4.40
N GLY A 98 22.26 12.46 4.99
CA GLY A 98 20.87 12.33 4.56
C GLY A 98 20.41 10.89 4.33
N ALA A 99 19.41 10.71 3.46
CA ALA A 99 18.82 9.42 3.12
C ALA A 99 19.01 9.07 1.64
N TRP A 100 19.20 7.79 1.33
CA TRP A 100 19.34 7.29 -0.04
C TRP A 100 18.67 5.92 -0.20
N LEU A 101 18.26 5.62 -1.42
CA LEU A 101 17.70 4.31 -1.77
C LEU A 101 18.83 3.33 -2.11
N VAL A 102 18.69 2.09 -1.64
CA VAL A 102 19.56 0.97 -1.99
C VAL A 102 18.73 -0.22 -2.47
N ASN A 103 19.33 -1.02 -3.35
CA ASN A 103 18.71 -2.17 -4.04
C ASN A 103 17.58 -1.76 -5.00
N GLY A 104 17.59 -2.34 -6.21
CA GLY A 104 16.53 -2.18 -7.22
C GLY A 104 16.20 -3.50 -7.91
N ASP A 105 16.57 -4.62 -7.29
CA ASP A 105 16.27 -5.95 -7.81
C ASP A 105 14.84 -6.35 -7.41
N PRO A 106 14.17 -7.19 -8.22
CA PRO A 106 12.89 -7.78 -7.84
C PRO A 106 13.01 -8.52 -6.52
N VAL A 107 12.02 -8.41 -5.63
CA VAL A 107 12.05 -9.14 -4.35
C VAL A 107 11.95 -10.64 -4.64
N ALA A 108 13.03 -11.39 -4.42
CA ALA A 108 12.99 -12.84 -4.51
C ALA A 108 12.11 -13.40 -3.37
N PRO A 109 11.18 -14.34 -3.67
CA PRO A 109 10.34 -14.95 -2.63
C PRO A 109 11.22 -15.66 -1.58
N GLY A 110 11.04 -15.29 -0.30
CA GLY A 110 11.76 -15.90 0.83
C GLY A 110 13.07 -15.22 1.25
N THR A 111 13.34 -13.99 0.81
CA THR A 111 14.49 -13.21 1.28
C THR A 111 14.31 -12.87 2.78
N PRO A 112 15.18 -13.35 3.69
CA PRO A 112 15.07 -13.03 5.11
C PRO A 112 15.45 -11.57 5.39
N ASP A 113 14.77 -10.94 6.35
CA ASP A 113 15.11 -9.60 6.84
C ASP A 113 16.57 -9.56 7.29
N SER A 114 17.39 -8.74 6.63
CA SER A 114 18.79 -8.52 6.99
C SER A 114 18.97 -7.68 8.27
N VAL A 115 17.93 -7.52 9.08
CA VAL A 115 17.98 -6.82 10.38
C VAL A 115 18.36 -7.81 11.48
N SER A 116 19.59 -8.31 11.42
CA SER A 116 20.28 -8.97 12.54
C SER A 116 21.79 -8.94 12.30
N ALA A 117 22.35 -7.74 12.23
CA ALA A 117 23.79 -7.53 12.40
C ALA A 117 24.06 -6.07 12.78
N SER A 118 23.97 -5.76 14.08
CA SER A 118 24.85 -4.85 14.84
C SER A 118 24.47 -4.90 16.31
#